data_AF-A0A0C9RNI1-F1
#
_entry.id   AF-A0A0C9RNI1-F1
#
_cell.length_a   1.000
_cell.length_b   1.000
_cell.length_c   1.000
_cell.angle_alpha   90.00
_cell.angle_beta   90.00
_cell.angle_gamma   90.00
#
_symmetry.space_group_name_H-M   'P 1'
#
loop_
_entity.id
_entity.type
_entity.pdbx_description
1 polymer ?
#
loop_
_entity_poly.entity_id
_entity_poly.type
_entity_poly.pdbx_seq_one_letter_code
_entity_poly.pdbx_strand_id
1 'polypeptide(L)'
;FRYKWRAQNSGTHFYHAHTGLHKSGGVEGAIVIRSTKNMEVNAKYYDEDGFDNVIFISDWFHSAAMNHWPGTDVRDVGQVPDNLLINGRGKWFNSTANETTDTPLAVINVESNRRYRFRMINGLSWTCSIQMTIQD
;
A
#
# COMPACT_ATOMS: atom_id res chain seq x y z
N PHE A 1 7.22 13.27 -20.70
CA PHE A 1 8.11 13.69 -19.60
C PHE A 1 9.06 12.53 -19.25
N ARG A 2 10.28 12.79 -18.71
CA ARG A 2 11.23 11.74 -18.30
C ARG A 2 11.81 12.03 -16.92
N TYR A 3 11.64 11.10 -15.97
CA TYR A 3 12.32 11.14 -14.66
C TYR A 3 13.71 10.51 -14.78
N LYS A 4 14.76 11.20 -14.30
CA LYS A 4 16.12 10.67 -14.18
C LYS A 4 16.67 11.04 -12.80
N TRP A 5 16.94 10.05 -11.98
CA TRP A 5 17.43 10.22 -10.61
C TRP A 5 18.41 9.07 -10.25
N ARG A 6 19.22 9.28 -9.21
CA ARG A 6 20.14 8.27 -8.67
C ARG A 6 19.61 7.78 -7.33
N ALA A 7 19.42 6.48 -7.20
CA ALA A 7 19.08 5.82 -5.95
C ALA A 7 20.27 5.88 -4.97
N GLN A 8 20.30 6.86 -4.07
CA GLN A 8 21.41 7.03 -3.13
C GLN A 8 21.23 6.26 -1.82
N ASN A 9 20.01 6.23 -1.28
CA ASN A 9 19.72 5.61 0.02
C ASN A 9 18.99 4.28 -0.15
N SER A 10 19.56 3.21 0.41
CA SER A 10 18.89 1.91 0.51
C SER A 10 17.71 1.99 1.48
N GLY A 11 16.61 1.32 1.15
CA GLY A 11 15.41 1.35 1.97
C GLY A 11 14.16 0.89 1.24
N THR A 12 13.04 0.99 1.95
CA THR A 12 11.70 0.83 1.42
C THR A 12 11.14 2.21 1.13
N HIS A 13 10.93 2.51 -0.15
CA HIS A 13 10.37 3.77 -0.64
C HIS A 13 9.13 3.47 -1.49
N PHE A 14 8.47 4.51 -1.96
CA PHE A 14 7.39 4.39 -2.95
C PHE A 14 7.32 5.65 -3.80
N TYR A 15 6.68 5.54 -4.97
CA TYR A 15 6.28 6.70 -5.77
C TYR A 15 4.78 6.88 -5.67
N HIS A 16 4.33 8.11 -5.90
CA HIS A 16 2.94 8.42 -6.18
C HIS A 16 2.81 9.65 -7.07
N ALA A 17 1.65 9.82 -7.71
CA ALA A 17 1.34 11.05 -8.40
C ALA A 17 1.27 12.22 -7.41
N HIS A 18 1.93 13.33 -7.74
CA HIS A 18 1.97 14.55 -6.93
C HIS A 18 1.20 15.69 -7.61
N THR A 19 0.06 15.36 -8.21
CA THR A 19 -0.82 16.32 -8.89
C THR A 19 -2.27 15.92 -8.68
N GLY A 20 -3.09 16.92 -8.31
CA GLY A 20 -4.49 16.72 -7.98
C GLY A 20 -4.70 15.56 -7.01
N LEU A 21 -5.65 14.69 -7.36
CA LEU A 21 -6.06 13.53 -6.56
C LEU A 21 -5.70 12.21 -7.25
N HIS A 22 -4.69 12.23 -8.12
CA HIS A 22 -4.30 11.03 -8.88
C HIS A 22 -3.72 9.93 -7.98
N LYS A 23 -3.06 10.28 -6.86
CA LYS A 23 -2.63 9.27 -5.87
C LYS A 23 -3.83 8.49 -5.35
N SER A 24 -4.87 9.18 -4.88
CA SER A 24 -6.13 8.60 -4.42
C SER A 24 -6.85 7.79 -5.49
N GLY A 25 -6.60 8.10 -6.77
CA GLY A 25 -7.06 7.31 -7.92
C GLY A 25 -6.22 6.06 -8.21
N GLY A 26 -5.22 5.73 -7.38
CA GLY A 26 -4.38 4.54 -7.47
C GLY A 26 -3.03 4.73 -8.17
N VAL A 27 -2.61 5.96 -8.48
CA VAL A 27 -1.30 6.21 -9.11
C VAL A 27 -0.20 6.24 -8.07
N GLU A 28 0.20 5.06 -7.62
CA GLU A 28 1.27 4.84 -6.65
C GLU A 28 1.89 3.43 -6.78
N GLY A 29 3.07 3.23 -6.18
CA GLY A 29 3.70 1.92 -6.15
C GLY A 29 5.04 1.88 -5.44
N ALA A 30 5.45 0.68 -5.02
CA ALA A 30 6.66 0.48 -4.24
C ALA A 30 7.95 0.74 -5.04
N ILE A 31 8.96 1.30 -4.36
CA ILE A 31 10.33 1.41 -4.82
C ILE A 31 11.24 0.85 -3.73
N VAL A 32 11.83 -0.31 -3.96
CA VAL A 32 12.79 -0.91 -3.02
C VAL A 32 14.20 -0.70 -3.54
N ILE A 33 15.02 0.02 -2.77
CA ILE A 33 16.44 0.22 -3.07
C ILE A 33 17.23 -0.70 -2.13
N ARG A 34 17.87 -1.73 -2.69
CA ARG A 34 18.67 -2.69 -1.91
C ARG A 34 20.15 -2.29 -1.90
N SER A 35 20.77 -2.37 -0.74
CA SER A 35 22.22 -2.34 -0.56
C SER A 35 22.79 -3.75 -0.83
N THR A 36 24.11 -3.85 -0.98
CA THR A 36 24.76 -5.18 -1.02
C THR A 36 24.66 -5.84 0.34
N LYS A 37 24.60 -7.19 0.38
CA LYS A 37 24.48 -7.94 1.64
C LYS A 37 25.54 -7.56 2.68
N ASN A 38 26.76 -7.22 2.24
CA ASN A 38 27.88 -6.87 3.13
C ASN A 38 27.72 -5.47 3.77
N MET A 39 26.93 -4.58 3.17
CA MET A 39 26.67 -3.24 3.69
C MET A 39 25.35 -3.15 4.45
N GLU A 40 24.47 -4.14 4.32
CA GLU A 40 23.18 -4.14 4.99
C GLU A 40 23.31 -4.60 6.44
N VAL A 41 23.18 -3.65 7.37
CA VAL A 41 23.31 -3.88 8.82
C VAL A 41 22.37 -4.98 9.33
N ASN A 42 21.21 -5.14 8.69
CA ASN A 42 20.19 -6.11 9.07
C ASN A 42 20.30 -7.46 8.36
N ALA A 43 21.29 -7.68 7.48
CA ALA A 43 21.39 -8.90 6.66
C ALA A 43 21.38 -10.21 7.47
N LYS A 44 21.85 -10.18 8.72
CA LYS A 44 21.86 -11.34 9.62
C LYS A 44 20.49 -11.73 10.18
N TYR A 45 19.48 -10.87 10.06
CA TYR A 45 18.16 -11.06 10.69
C TYR A 45 17.11 -11.67 9.77
N TYR A 46 17.39 -11.81 8.48
CA TYR A 46 16.46 -12.37 7.51
C TYR A 46 17.20 -13.25 6.50
N ASP A 47 16.49 -14.23 5.97
CA ASP A 47 16.96 -15.14 4.93
C ASP A 47 16.39 -14.71 3.56
N GLU A 48 15.18 -14.12 3.56
CA GLU A 48 14.46 -13.70 2.36
C GLU A 48 14.04 -12.22 2.37
N ASP A 49 14.27 -11.55 1.23
CA ASP A 49 13.90 -10.15 0.96
C ASP A 49 13.48 -10.00 -0.52
N GLY A 50 12.49 -10.80 -0.92
CA GLY A 50 11.94 -10.88 -2.27
C GLY A 50 11.06 -9.69 -2.65
N PHE A 51 10.57 -9.69 -3.89
CA PHE A 51 9.57 -8.71 -4.34
C PHE A 51 8.21 -8.94 -3.67
N ASP A 52 7.85 -10.21 -3.42
CA ASP A 52 6.57 -10.59 -2.80
C ASP A 52 6.48 -10.22 -1.30
N ASN A 53 7.60 -9.85 -0.67
CA ASN A 53 7.66 -9.44 0.73
C ASN A 53 7.18 -8.00 0.96
N VAL A 54 6.81 -7.26 -0.09
CA VAL A 54 6.29 -5.90 0.02
C VAL A 54 4.83 -5.96 0.46
N ILE A 55 4.49 -5.13 1.44
CA ILE A 55 3.13 -4.95 1.95
C ILE A 55 2.77 -3.49 1.71
N PHE A 56 2.12 -3.22 0.59
CA PHE A 56 1.66 -1.89 0.23
C PHE A 56 0.21 -1.73 0.65
N ILE A 57 -0.06 -0.77 1.53
CA ILE A 57 -1.39 -0.54 2.08
C ILE A 57 -1.95 0.75 1.49
N SER A 58 -3.12 0.68 0.85
CA SER A 58 -3.80 1.85 0.29
C SER A 58 -5.26 1.91 0.76
N ASP A 59 -5.81 3.12 0.82
CA ASP A 59 -7.23 3.36 1.05
C ASP A 59 -7.97 3.39 -0.28
N TRP A 60 -9.22 2.95 -0.26
CA TRP A 60 -10.01 2.82 -1.48
C TRP A 60 -11.44 3.29 -1.27
N PHE A 61 -11.86 4.17 -2.18
CA PHE A 61 -13.24 4.63 -2.29
C PHE A 61 -13.89 3.98 -3.52
N HIS A 62 -15.16 3.63 -3.41
CA HIS A 62 -15.97 3.18 -4.55
C HIS A 62 -16.49 4.34 -5.41
N SER A 63 -16.17 5.56 -5.02
CA SER A 63 -16.45 6.79 -5.74
C SER A 63 -15.15 7.44 -6.22
N ALA A 64 -15.23 8.30 -7.23
CA ALA A 64 -14.05 9.00 -7.74
C ALA A 64 -13.45 9.91 -6.66
N ALA A 65 -12.13 9.98 -6.57
CA ALA A 65 -11.43 10.80 -5.57
C ALA A 65 -11.88 12.28 -5.55
N MET A 66 -12.26 12.83 -6.70
CA MET A 66 -12.76 14.21 -6.81
C MET A 66 -14.10 14.44 -6.11
N ASN A 67 -14.92 13.39 -5.95
CA ASN A 67 -16.18 13.45 -5.21
C ASN A 67 -15.98 13.57 -3.70
N HIS A 68 -14.75 13.39 -3.20
CA HIS A 68 -14.41 13.54 -1.79
C HIS A 68 -13.63 14.83 -1.53
N TRP A 69 -13.39 15.64 -2.57
CA TRP A 69 -12.69 16.92 -2.42
C TRP A 69 -13.65 18.02 -1.97
N PRO A 70 -13.28 18.84 -0.98
CA PRO A 70 -14.10 19.97 -0.54
C PRO A 70 -14.32 20.97 -1.69
N GLY A 71 -15.57 21.27 -2.02
CA GLY A 71 -15.94 22.17 -3.11
C GLY A 71 -17.43 22.47 -3.17
N THR A 72 -17.85 23.30 -4.13
CA THR A 72 -19.26 23.70 -4.29
C THR A 72 -20.17 22.59 -4.79
N ASP A 73 -19.61 21.59 -5.46
CA ASP A 73 -20.36 20.56 -6.19
C ASP A 73 -20.47 19.24 -5.40
N VAL A 74 -19.82 19.15 -4.23
CA VAL A 74 -19.70 17.92 -3.45
C VAL A 74 -20.46 18.07 -2.13
N ARG A 75 -21.40 17.16 -1.87
CA ARG A 75 -22.19 17.13 -0.62
C ARG A 75 -21.62 16.22 0.46
N ASP A 76 -20.83 15.21 0.08
CA ASP A 76 -20.20 14.28 1.01
C ASP A 76 -18.67 14.42 0.92
N VAL A 77 -18.11 15.12 1.90
CA VAL A 77 -16.65 15.32 2.04
C VAL A 77 -16.02 14.29 2.99
N GLY A 78 -16.71 13.17 3.24
CA GLY A 78 -16.21 12.08 4.06
C GLY A 78 -14.88 11.55 3.54
N GLN A 79 -13.92 11.40 4.46
CA GLN A 79 -12.56 10.94 4.19
C GLN A 79 -12.31 9.51 4.70
N VAL A 80 -13.37 8.83 5.14
CA VAL A 80 -13.30 7.43 5.55
C VAL A 80 -13.51 6.58 4.31
N PRO A 81 -12.52 5.77 3.91
CA PRO A 81 -12.61 4.95 2.72
C PRO A 81 -13.60 3.81 2.91
N ASP A 82 -14.21 3.37 1.81
CA ASP A 82 -15.08 2.21 1.80
C ASP A 82 -14.30 0.92 2.11
N ASN A 83 -13.02 0.87 1.73
CA ASN A 83 -12.20 -0.32 1.92
C ASN A 83 -10.70 0.02 2.09
N LEU A 84 -9.96 -0.94 2.66
CA LEU A 84 -8.50 -0.96 2.67
C LEU A 84 -8.00 -2.06 1.75
N LEU A 85 -6.92 -1.77 1.03
CA LEU A 85 -6.28 -2.72 0.13
C LEU A 85 -4.88 -3.03 0.63
N ILE A 86 -4.50 -4.30 0.56
CA ILE A 86 -3.13 -4.76 0.69
C ILE A 86 -2.67 -5.22 -0.69
N ASN A 87 -1.57 -4.68 -1.21
CA ASN A 87 -1.06 -4.94 -2.56
C ASN A 87 -2.15 -4.84 -3.64
N GLY A 88 -3.04 -3.84 -3.52
CA GLY A 88 -4.15 -3.57 -4.44
C GLY A 88 -5.33 -4.54 -4.33
N ARG A 89 -5.40 -5.36 -3.28
CA ARG A 89 -6.42 -6.39 -3.08
C ARG A 89 -7.11 -6.24 -1.72
N GLY A 90 -8.42 -6.46 -1.69
CA GLY A 90 -9.24 -6.38 -0.49
C GLY A 90 -10.65 -6.87 -0.76
N LYS A 91 -11.39 -7.20 0.30
CA LYS A 91 -12.81 -7.57 0.26
C LYS A 91 -13.62 -6.50 0.97
N TRP A 92 -14.77 -6.14 0.41
CA TRP A 92 -15.68 -5.17 0.99
C TRP A 92 -17.01 -5.82 1.32
N PHE A 93 -17.57 -5.48 2.48
CA PHE A 93 -18.92 -5.87 2.87
C PHE A 93 -19.89 -4.73 2.60
N ASN A 94 -20.81 -4.95 1.67
CA ASN A 94 -21.92 -4.06 1.42
C ASN A 94 -23.03 -4.32 2.45
N SER A 95 -23.16 -3.44 3.44
CA SER A 95 -24.18 -3.54 4.48
C SER A 95 -25.61 -3.39 3.94
N THR A 96 -25.79 -2.71 2.80
CA THR A 96 -27.12 -2.49 2.20
C THR A 96 -27.59 -3.71 1.42
N ALA A 97 -26.69 -4.34 0.67
CA ALA A 97 -26.97 -5.58 -0.07
C ALA A 97 -26.83 -6.85 0.80
N ASN A 98 -26.22 -6.73 1.98
CA ASN A 98 -25.82 -7.85 2.84
C ASN A 98 -24.94 -8.87 2.10
N GLU A 99 -24.00 -8.36 1.31
CA GLU A 99 -23.12 -9.16 0.45
C GLU A 99 -21.66 -8.74 0.62
N THR A 100 -20.75 -9.70 0.53
CA THR A 100 -19.30 -9.45 0.48
C THR A 100 -18.80 -9.65 -0.94
N THR A 101 -17.96 -8.74 -1.42
CA THR A 101 -17.36 -8.88 -2.75
C THR A 101 -16.51 -10.14 -2.85
N ASP A 102 -16.65 -10.87 -3.95
CA ASP A 102 -15.80 -12.02 -4.27
C ASP A 102 -14.51 -11.57 -4.99
N THR A 103 -13.65 -10.90 -4.24
CA THR A 103 -12.34 -10.43 -4.69
C THR A 103 -11.24 -11.18 -3.95
N PRO A 104 -10.13 -11.53 -4.62
CA PRO A 104 -9.00 -12.19 -3.97
C PRO A 104 -8.35 -11.25 -2.94
N LEU A 105 -7.85 -11.81 -1.84
CA LEU A 105 -6.98 -11.11 -0.89
C LEU A 105 -5.53 -11.19 -1.35
N ALA A 106 -4.68 -10.27 -0.86
CA ALA A 106 -3.25 -10.43 -1.02
C ALA A 106 -2.74 -11.59 -0.18
N VAL A 107 -1.93 -12.44 -0.80
CA VAL A 107 -1.29 -13.60 -0.16
C VAL A 107 0.21 -13.46 -0.35
N ILE A 108 0.96 -13.52 0.75
CA ILE A 108 2.40 -13.61 0.74
C ILE A 108 2.76 -15.00 1.26
N ASN A 109 3.30 -15.83 0.37
CA ASN A 109 3.67 -17.20 0.72
C ASN A 109 4.98 -17.20 1.50
N VAL A 110 5.02 -17.98 2.58
CA VAL A 110 6.21 -18.17 3.41
C VAL A 110 6.49 -19.65 3.62
N GLU A 111 7.77 -19.98 3.71
CA GLU A 111 8.25 -21.31 4.05
C GLU A 111 8.54 -21.43 5.54
N SER A 112 8.28 -22.62 6.10
CA SER A 112 8.59 -22.92 7.50
C SER A 112 10.10 -22.81 7.77
N ASN A 113 10.46 -22.40 9.00
CA ASN A 113 11.83 -22.25 9.48
C ASN A 113 12.69 -21.23 8.71
N ARG A 114 12.08 -20.22 8.09
CA ARG A 114 12.79 -19.12 7.42
C ARG A 114 12.38 -17.76 7.96
N ARG A 115 13.30 -16.80 7.93
CA ARG A 115 13.08 -15.43 8.41
C ARG A 115 12.88 -14.48 7.23
N TYR A 116 11.76 -13.77 7.22
CA TYR A 116 11.39 -12.88 6.12
C TYR A 116 11.51 -11.41 6.54
N ARG A 117 12.09 -10.59 5.65
CA ARG A 117 12.00 -9.13 5.77
C ARG A 117 10.77 -8.65 5.02
N PHE A 118 9.69 -8.36 5.75
CA PHE A 118 8.54 -7.67 5.17
C PHE A 118 8.83 -6.17 5.02
N ARG A 119 8.38 -5.59 3.89
CA ARG A 119 8.56 -4.18 3.56
C ARG A 119 7.22 -3.50 3.51
N MET A 120 6.78 -3.00 4.66
CA MET A 120 5.53 -2.28 4.80
C MET A 120 5.63 -0.86 4.25
N ILE A 121 4.63 -0.45 3.47
CA ILE A 121 4.43 0.91 2.96
C ILE A 121 3.01 1.32 3.32
N ASN A 122 2.88 2.46 4.02
CA ASN A 122 1.62 3.15 4.18
C ASN A 122 1.45 4.12 3.00
N GLY A 123 0.62 3.74 2.03
CA GLY A 123 0.25 4.52 0.85
C GLY A 123 -1.09 5.26 0.99
N LEU A 124 -1.71 5.27 2.17
CA LEU A 124 -3.02 5.91 2.39
C LEU A 124 -3.01 7.38 1.91
N SER A 125 -4.10 7.81 1.29
CA SER A 125 -4.25 9.15 0.70
C SER A 125 -5.09 10.09 1.54
N TRP A 126 -6.05 9.57 2.30
CA TRP A 126 -7.05 10.36 3.01
C TRP A 126 -7.11 10.05 4.51
N THR A 127 -6.72 8.84 4.92
CA THR A 127 -6.78 8.38 6.32
C THR A 127 -5.43 8.47 7.04
N CYS A 128 -5.49 8.69 8.36
CA CYS A 128 -4.32 8.98 9.18
C CYS A 128 -4.22 8.03 10.38
N SER A 129 -3.96 6.73 10.12
CA SER A 129 -3.23 5.76 10.96
C SER A 129 -3.73 4.35 10.68
N ILE A 130 -2.80 3.40 10.61
CA ILE A 130 -3.11 1.97 10.51
C ILE A 130 -2.26 1.21 11.52
N GLN A 131 -2.86 0.16 12.09
CA GLN A 131 -2.15 -0.84 12.88
C GLN A 131 -2.15 -2.14 12.08
N MET A 132 -0.95 -2.71 11.89
CA MET A 132 -0.79 -4.02 11.28
C MET A 132 -0.40 -5.03 12.36
N THR A 133 -1.04 -6.19 12.35
CA THR A 133 -0.67 -7.35 13.17
C THR A 133 -0.56 -8.58 12.28
N ILE A 134 0.34 -9.49 12.64
CA ILE A 134 0.43 -10.85 12.10
C ILE A 134 0.06 -11.76 13.26
N GLN A 135 -0.91 -12.63 13.06
CA GLN A 135 -1.35 -13.59 14.08
C GLN A 135 -0.48 -14.86 14.01
N ASP A 136 -0.26 -15.48 15.16
CA ASP A 136 0.47 -16.74 15.31
C ASP A 136 -0.36 -17.96 14.85
#